data_AF-A0AAW1QKM7-F1
#
_entry.id   AF-A0AAW1QKM7-F1
#
_cell.length_a   1.000
_cell.length_b   1.000
_cell.length_c   1.000
_cell.angle_alpha   90.00
_cell.angle_beta   90.00
_cell.angle_gamma   90.00
#
_symmetry.space_group_name_H-M   'P 1'
#
loop_
_entity.id
_entity.type
_entity.pdbx_description
1 polymer ?
#
loop_
_entity_poly.entity_id
_entity_poly.type
_entity_poly.pdbx_seq_one_letter_code
_entity_poly.pdbx_strand_id
1 'polypeptide(L)'
;MGVSAAIDEALDRCAADLGVHADKVEQLKALAAAPKTARLAAAIRTSQFLERWRADLGSRSGRLRELGLHWHEMEMRSGGVASGSRAARFCRPPPTPEQRAAATEAAAAAFFANLGWGVEEAAGSNCVAALLARATALQEHRARAAAAAPGAREALKASAPPPAKDGLEALQAAALAQQQPQPNPAAGDAAATPNGAAPSPKKPGAAPLQVAVGLLAAARPDELARLAAAPAGPKQALALFRCLQEQRFVAFMREAEERRQAKLAAALEAAAPVRRQRSRKDEDAFYARLLDDTTRRRKNREELVRKASEAEVAKQREQQEKLQYQLGLSARGRRSVRPASAR
;
A
#
# COMPACT_ATOMS: atom_id res chain seq x y z
N MET A 1 -49.84 -15.08 24.17
CA MET A 1 -49.25 -13.92 23.45
C MET A 1 -48.31 -14.48 22.39
N GLY A 2 -48.65 -14.34 21.11
CA GLY A 2 -47.94 -15.02 20.01
C GLY A 2 -46.59 -14.39 19.69
N VAL A 3 -45.62 -15.21 19.31
CA VAL A 3 -44.25 -14.82 18.92
C VAL A 3 -44.24 -13.67 17.88
N SER A 4 -45.25 -13.58 17.01
CA SER A 4 -45.38 -12.47 16.05
C SER A 4 -45.54 -11.10 16.71
N ALA A 5 -46.34 -10.99 17.77
CA ALA A 5 -46.60 -9.71 18.43
C ALA A 5 -45.35 -9.18 19.15
N ALA A 6 -44.55 -10.07 19.73
CA ALA A 6 -43.26 -9.72 20.31
C ALA A 6 -42.23 -9.26 19.27
N ILE A 7 -42.26 -9.84 18.06
CA ILE A 7 -41.40 -9.40 16.94
C ILE A 7 -41.85 -8.03 16.42
N ASP A 8 -43.16 -7.75 16.39
CA ASP A 8 -43.71 -6.44 16.02
C ASP A 8 -43.29 -5.34 17.00
N GLU A 9 -43.38 -5.61 18.30
CA GLU A 9 -42.92 -4.68 19.34
C GLU A 9 -41.41 -4.43 19.27
N ALA A 10 -40.62 -5.48 19.00
CA ALA A 10 -39.18 -5.36 18.79
C ALA A 10 -38.83 -4.58 17.51
N LEU A 11 -39.63 -4.72 16.45
CA LEU A 11 -39.52 -3.93 15.21
C LEU A 11 -39.79 -2.46 15.47
N ASP A 12 -40.84 -2.14 16.24
CA ASP A 12 -41.20 -0.75 16.55
C ASP A 12 -40.12 -0.07 17.40
N ARG A 13 -39.56 -0.77 18.39
CA ARG A 13 -38.41 -0.27 19.17
C ARG A 13 -37.17 -0.07 18.29
N CYS A 14 -36.82 -1.05 17.47
CA CYS A 14 -35.69 -0.93 16.56
C CYS A 14 -35.90 0.17 15.51
N ALA A 15 -37.13 0.42 15.06
CA ALA A 15 -37.43 1.48 14.12
C ALA A 15 -37.24 2.87 14.74
N ALA A 16 -37.70 3.04 16.00
CA ALA A 16 -37.51 4.26 16.77
C ALA A 16 -36.02 4.54 17.03
N ASP A 17 -35.26 3.53 17.43
CA ASP A 17 -33.83 3.69 17.78
C ASP A 17 -32.94 3.87 16.55
N LEU A 18 -33.25 3.19 15.44
CA LEU A 18 -32.40 3.16 14.24
C LEU A 18 -32.84 4.17 13.16
N GLY A 19 -33.95 4.90 13.38
CA GLY A 19 -34.50 5.86 12.42
C GLY A 19 -34.97 5.21 11.11
N VAL A 20 -35.54 4.02 11.19
CA VAL A 20 -36.04 3.30 10.00
C VAL A 20 -37.35 3.94 9.53
N HIS A 21 -37.44 4.25 8.23
CA HIS A 21 -38.63 4.87 7.63
C HIS A 21 -39.88 4.02 7.89
N ALA A 22 -40.99 4.68 8.27
CA ALA A 22 -42.24 4.02 8.68
C ALA A 22 -42.76 3.01 7.62
N ASP A 23 -42.62 3.34 6.34
CA ASP A 23 -43.07 2.46 5.23
C ASP A 23 -42.33 1.12 5.20
N LYS A 24 -41.05 1.10 5.59
CA LYS A 24 -40.26 -0.13 5.68
C LYS A 24 -40.66 -0.97 6.90
N VAL A 25 -41.07 -0.32 7.98
CA VAL A 25 -41.58 -1.01 9.18
C VAL A 25 -42.89 -1.71 8.85
N GLU A 26 -43.82 -1.02 8.19
CA GLU A 26 -45.09 -1.63 7.76
C GLU A 26 -44.89 -2.80 6.79
N GLN A 27 -43.98 -2.67 5.83
CA GLN A 27 -43.60 -3.77 4.93
C GLN A 27 -43.01 -4.97 5.68
N LEU A 28 -42.29 -4.77 6.78
CA LEU A 28 -41.75 -5.85 7.61
C LEU A 28 -42.82 -6.46 8.52
N LYS A 29 -43.78 -5.66 8.99
CA LYS A 29 -44.92 -6.15 9.78
C LYS A 29 -45.80 -7.12 8.98
N ALA A 30 -45.98 -6.87 7.69
CA ALA A 30 -46.75 -7.70 6.76
C ALA A 30 -46.11 -9.08 6.43
N LEU A 31 -44.85 -9.32 6.80
CA LEU A 31 -44.17 -10.59 6.53
C LEU A 31 -44.45 -11.66 7.59
N ALA A 32 -44.38 -12.93 7.17
CA ALA A 32 -44.41 -14.06 8.09
C ALA A 32 -43.23 -14.02 9.09
N ALA A 33 -43.40 -14.66 10.26
CA ALA A 33 -42.48 -14.51 11.39
C ALA A 33 -41.00 -14.83 11.09
N ALA A 34 -40.71 -15.89 10.33
CA ALA A 34 -39.33 -16.28 10.01
C ALA A 34 -38.56 -15.30 9.08
N PRO A 35 -39.11 -14.85 7.93
CA PRO A 35 -38.45 -13.83 7.12
C PRO A 35 -38.39 -12.46 7.81
N LYS A 36 -39.33 -12.18 8.71
CA LYS A 36 -39.38 -10.95 9.51
C LYS A 36 -38.24 -10.85 10.52
N THR A 37 -37.96 -11.92 11.27
CA THR A 37 -36.81 -11.95 12.19
C THR A 37 -35.48 -11.88 11.45
N ALA A 38 -35.34 -12.57 10.32
CA ALA A 38 -34.12 -12.54 9.52
C ALA A 38 -33.81 -11.13 8.98
N ARG A 39 -34.83 -10.42 8.49
CA ARG A 39 -34.69 -9.04 8.00
C ARG A 39 -34.44 -8.03 9.12
N LEU A 40 -35.10 -8.19 10.27
CA LEU A 40 -34.81 -7.38 11.45
C LEU A 40 -33.36 -7.56 11.91
N ALA A 41 -32.88 -8.81 12.01
CA ALA A 41 -31.50 -9.10 12.39
C ALA A 41 -30.47 -8.58 11.36
N ALA A 42 -30.83 -8.52 10.07
CA ALA A 42 -29.99 -7.89 9.05
C ALA A 42 -29.95 -6.35 9.22
N ALA A 43 -31.09 -5.73 9.50
CA ALA A 43 -31.17 -4.29 9.75
C ALA A 43 -30.34 -3.87 10.97
N ILE A 44 -30.46 -4.60 12.10
CA ILE A 44 -29.69 -4.37 13.32
C ILE A 44 -28.18 -4.53 13.06
N ARG A 45 -27.76 -5.55 12.31
CA ARG A 45 -26.33 -5.72 11.97
C ARG A 45 -25.80 -4.58 11.11
N THR A 46 -26.62 -4.06 10.19
CA THR A 46 -26.25 -2.96 9.31
C THR A 46 -26.13 -1.65 10.09
N SER A 47 -27.04 -1.38 11.02
CA SER A 47 -26.96 -0.17 11.86
C SER A 47 -25.78 -0.20 12.82
N GLN A 48 -25.53 -1.33 13.50
CA GLN A 48 -24.36 -1.50 14.36
C GLN A 48 -23.04 -1.33 13.58
N PHE A 49 -22.99 -1.81 12.33
CA PHE A 49 -21.86 -1.56 11.46
C PHE A 49 -21.69 -0.07 11.13
N LEU A 50 -22.77 0.62 10.77
CA LEU A 50 -22.73 2.06 10.46
C LEU A 50 -22.35 2.92 11.68
N GLU A 51 -22.80 2.56 12.88
CA GLU A 51 -22.43 3.24 14.12
C GLU A 51 -20.95 3.05 14.44
N ARG A 52 -20.44 1.81 14.36
CA ARG A 52 -19.01 1.54 14.50
C ARG A 52 -18.20 2.29 13.45
N TRP A 53 -18.68 2.31 12.22
CA TRP A 53 -18.04 3.05 11.14
C TRP A 53 -18.03 4.57 11.39
N ARG A 54 -19.13 5.16 11.89
CA ARG A 54 -19.18 6.57 12.28
C ARG A 54 -18.24 6.89 13.45
N ALA A 55 -18.18 6.03 14.46
CA ALA A 55 -17.24 6.17 15.58
C ALA A 55 -15.79 6.07 15.11
N ASP A 56 -15.49 5.16 14.17
CA ASP A 56 -14.19 5.04 13.52
C ASP A 56 -13.86 6.29 12.69
N LEU A 57 -14.80 6.82 11.90
CA LEU A 57 -14.59 8.07 11.16
C LEU A 57 -14.38 9.26 12.11
N GLY A 58 -15.15 9.35 13.19
CA GLY A 58 -15.02 10.38 14.22
C GLY A 58 -13.64 10.35 14.88
N SER A 59 -13.21 9.18 15.37
CA SER A 59 -11.90 8.99 15.98
C SER A 59 -10.75 9.21 14.99
N ARG A 60 -10.89 8.79 13.73
CA ARG A 60 -9.93 9.08 12.65
C ARG A 60 -9.83 10.58 12.39
N SER A 61 -10.95 11.29 12.31
CA SER A 61 -10.95 12.74 12.08
C SER A 61 -10.33 13.51 13.25
N GLY A 62 -10.58 13.08 14.49
CA GLY A 62 -9.91 13.61 15.70
C GLY A 62 -8.40 13.38 15.66
N ARG A 63 -7.94 12.14 15.42
CA ARG A 63 -6.52 11.82 15.29
C ARG A 63 -5.83 12.57 14.15
N LEU A 64 -6.50 12.74 13.01
CA LEU A 64 -5.97 13.53 11.89
C LEU A 64 -5.83 15.01 12.26
N ARG A 65 -6.79 15.56 13.00
CA ARG A 65 -6.71 16.94 13.51
C ARG A 65 -5.56 17.10 14.50
N GLU A 66 -5.40 16.18 15.44
CA GLU A 66 -4.29 16.17 16.41
C GLU A 66 -2.93 16.05 15.71
N LEU A 67 -2.81 15.16 14.72
CA LEU A 67 -1.60 15.02 13.91
C LEU A 67 -1.31 16.29 13.10
N GLY A 68 -2.35 16.93 12.54
CA GLY A 68 -2.22 18.21 11.85
C GLY A 68 -1.71 19.32 12.77
N LEU A 69 -2.23 19.42 14.00
CA LEU A 69 -1.75 20.35 15.02
C LEU A 69 -0.28 20.06 15.40
N HIS A 70 0.05 18.80 15.66
CA HIS A 70 1.40 18.39 16.01
C HIS A 70 2.39 18.68 14.87
N TRP A 71 2.02 18.43 13.62
CA TRP A 71 2.84 18.75 12.45
C TRP A 71 3.05 20.27 12.32
N HIS A 72 1.98 21.07 12.47
CA HIS A 72 2.09 22.52 12.42
C HIS A 72 3.00 23.07 13.54
N GLU A 73 2.92 22.51 14.75
CA GLU A 73 3.86 22.83 15.83
C GLU A 73 5.31 22.46 15.50
N MET A 74 5.54 21.31 14.87
CA MET A 74 6.87 20.89 14.43
C MET A 74 7.42 21.83 13.35
N GLU A 75 6.60 22.20 12.37
CA GLU A 75 7.00 23.09 11.27
C GLU A 75 7.34 24.49 11.79
N MET A 76 6.50 25.06 12.65
CA MET A 76 6.76 26.37 13.27
C MET A 76 8.00 26.38 14.17
N ARG A 77 8.30 25.28 14.89
CA ARG A 77 9.53 25.14 15.69
C ARG A 77 10.79 24.99 14.84
N SER A 78 10.68 24.50 13.60
CA SER A 78 11.83 24.34 12.70
C SER A 78 12.32 25.66 12.09
N GLY A 79 11.52 26.74 12.20
CA GLY A 79 11.83 28.07 11.67
C GLY A 79 12.21 29.14 12.72
N GLY A 80 12.14 28.84 14.02
CA GLY A 80 12.41 29.85 15.06
C GLY A 80 12.84 29.23 16.38
N VAL A 81 13.99 29.73 16.88
CA VAL A 81 14.63 29.55 18.19
C VAL A 81 14.09 28.40 19.04
N ALA A 82 14.91 27.35 19.18
CA ALA A 82 14.70 26.27 20.13
C ALA A 82 14.70 26.80 21.58
N SER A 83 13.55 27.28 22.04
CA SER A 83 13.35 27.68 23.43
C SER A 83 12.66 26.55 24.21
N GLY A 84 13.49 25.86 24.99
CA GLY A 84 13.21 25.50 26.39
C GLY A 84 12.02 24.60 26.72
N SER A 85 12.35 23.41 27.22
CA SER A 85 11.55 22.59 28.15
C SER A 85 10.31 21.84 27.63
N ARG A 86 10.31 20.52 27.85
CA ARG A 86 9.14 19.63 27.71
C ARG A 86 7.95 20.06 28.57
N ALA A 87 8.18 20.78 29.67
CA ALA A 87 7.15 21.22 30.61
C ALA A 87 6.36 22.45 30.12
N ALA A 88 6.91 23.26 29.21
CA ALA A 88 6.19 24.39 28.62
C ALA A 88 5.14 23.97 27.55
N ARG A 89 5.12 22.69 27.16
CA ARG A 89 4.18 22.15 26.13
C ARG A 89 2.75 21.99 26.61
N PHE A 90 2.51 21.96 27.92
CA PHE A 90 1.19 21.65 28.49
C PHE A 90 0.41 22.89 28.97
N CYS A 91 1.01 24.08 28.98
CA CYS A 91 0.38 25.29 29.54
C CYS A 91 0.15 26.42 28.52
N ARG A 92 0.41 26.19 27.22
CA ARG A 92 0.11 27.20 26.21
C ARG A 92 -1.30 26.94 25.66
N PRO A 93 -2.25 27.88 25.80
CA PRO A 93 -3.57 27.71 25.21
C PRO A 93 -3.42 27.53 23.69
N PRO A 94 -4.26 26.68 23.06
CA PRO A 94 -4.23 26.48 21.62
C PRO A 94 -4.42 27.84 20.92
N PRO A 95 -3.66 28.13 19.86
CA PRO A 95 -3.74 29.43 19.20
C PRO A 95 -5.15 29.67 18.66
N THR A 96 -5.63 30.90 18.85
CA THR A 96 -6.96 31.31 18.37
C THR A 96 -7.02 31.17 16.83
N PRO A 97 -8.22 31.03 16.24
CA PRO A 97 -8.35 30.96 14.77
C PRO A 97 -7.71 32.17 14.08
N GLU A 98 -7.82 33.36 14.68
CA GLU A 98 -7.22 34.60 14.18
C GLU A 98 -5.68 34.54 14.21
N GLN A 99 -5.09 34.06 15.31
CA GLN A 99 -3.64 33.87 15.42
C GLN A 99 -3.11 32.87 14.39
N ARG A 100 -3.87 31.81 14.10
CA ARG A 100 -3.52 30.84 13.06
C ARG A 100 -3.60 31.44 11.66
N ALA A 101 -4.62 32.26 11.39
CA ALA A 101 -4.75 32.95 10.10
C ALA A 101 -3.56 33.89 9.87
N ALA A 102 -3.25 34.75 10.85
CA ALA A 102 -2.12 35.68 10.79
C ALA A 102 -0.77 34.96 10.62
N ALA A 103 -0.56 33.86 11.36
CA ALA A 103 0.65 33.05 11.24
C ALA A 103 0.77 32.38 9.86
N THR A 104 -0.35 31.97 9.28
CA THR A 104 -0.38 31.39 7.92
C THR A 104 -0.06 32.45 6.87
N GLU A 105 -0.58 33.66 7.01
CA GLU A 105 -0.28 34.78 6.12
C GLU A 105 1.21 35.18 6.20
N ALA A 106 1.78 35.28 7.40
CA ALA A 106 3.20 35.53 7.59
C ALA A 106 4.08 34.42 6.99
N ALA A 107 3.70 33.15 7.19
CA ALA A 107 4.40 32.02 6.60
C ALA A 107 4.30 31.98 5.07
N ALA A 108 3.15 32.38 4.51
CA ALA A 108 2.97 32.52 3.07
C ALA A 108 3.90 33.61 2.50
N ALA A 109 3.97 34.77 3.15
CA ALA A 109 4.86 35.86 2.76
C ALA A 109 6.33 35.42 2.78
N ALA A 110 6.76 34.73 3.84
CA ALA A 110 8.12 34.19 3.93
C ALA A 110 8.42 33.14 2.85
N PHE A 111 7.44 32.29 2.52
CA PHE A 111 7.58 31.29 1.45
C PHE A 111 7.77 31.95 0.09
N PHE A 112 6.95 32.94 -0.27
CA PHE A 112 7.08 33.65 -1.54
C PHE A 112 8.36 34.49 -1.61
N ALA A 113 8.80 35.07 -0.49
CA ALA A 113 10.11 35.73 -0.41
C ALA A 113 11.27 34.77 -0.72
N ASN A 114 11.20 33.51 -0.29
CA ASN A 114 12.21 32.48 -0.62
C ASN A 114 12.17 32.02 -2.09
N LEU A 115 11.08 32.31 -2.80
CA LEU A 115 10.99 32.15 -4.26
C LEU A 115 11.46 33.40 -5.01
N GLY A 116 11.76 34.49 -4.30
CA GLY A 116 12.12 35.78 -4.86
C GLY A 116 10.94 36.61 -5.34
N TRP A 117 9.74 36.38 -4.78
CA TRP A 117 8.54 37.12 -5.13
C TRP A 117 8.15 38.03 -3.97
N GLY A 118 7.97 39.32 -4.23
CA GLY A 118 7.25 40.20 -3.30
C GLY A 118 5.80 39.73 -3.12
N VAL A 119 5.15 40.04 -1.99
CA VAL A 119 3.72 39.70 -1.79
C VAL A 119 2.84 40.33 -2.87
N GLU A 120 3.22 41.51 -3.38
CA GLU A 120 2.54 42.17 -4.50
C GLU A 120 2.88 41.56 -5.86
N GLU A 121 4.10 41.07 -6.07
CA GLU A 121 4.50 40.38 -7.30
C GLU A 121 3.91 38.97 -7.38
N ALA A 122 3.78 38.28 -6.25
CA ALA A 122 3.04 37.03 -6.14
C ALA A 122 1.53 37.24 -6.35
N ALA A 123 1.01 38.44 -6.04
CA ALA A 123 -0.35 38.85 -6.37
C ALA A 123 -0.50 39.25 -7.86
N GLY A 124 0.58 39.67 -8.52
CA GLY A 124 0.69 39.81 -9.96
C GLY A 124 0.58 38.44 -10.63
N SER A 125 -0.60 38.13 -11.18
CA SER A 125 -1.04 36.83 -11.72
C SER A 125 -0.01 35.93 -12.43
N ASN A 126 1.02 36.50 -13.05
CA ASN A 126 1.98 35.81 -13.91
C ASN A 126 2.83 34.75 -13.17
N CYS A 127 3.34 35.04 -11.97
CA CYS A 127 4.22 34.11 -11.24
C CYS A 127 3.45 32.88 -10.73
N VAL A 128 2.26 33.10 -10.17
CA VAL A 128 1.37 32.03 -9.70
C VAL A 128 0.84 31.20 -10.87
N ALA A 129 0.43 31.83 -11.96
CA ALA A 129 -0.03 31.13 -13.16
C ALA A 129 1.09 30.26 -13.77
N ALA A 130 2.32 30.77 -13.87
CA ALA A 130 3.48 30.02 -14.35
C ALA A 130 3.79 28.81 -13.44
N LEU A 131 3.70 28.98 -12.12
CA LEU A 131 3.88 27.88 -11.17
C LEU A 131 2.81 26.78 -11.33
N LEU A 132 1.54 27.18 -11.48
CA LEU A 132 0.44 26.24 -11.73
C LEU A 132 0.57 25.54 -13.10
N ALA A 133 1.05 26.24 -14.13
CA ALA A 133 1.34 25.67 -15.45
C ALA A 133 2.46 24.62 -15.38
N ARG A 134 3.55 24.90 -14.63
CA ARG A 134 4.60 23.90 -14.38
C ARG A 134 4.06 22.67 -13.64
N ALA A 135 3.23 22.88 -12.62
CA ALA A 135 2.65 21.79 -11.83
C ALA A 135 1.72 20.89 -12.66
N THR A 136 0.86 21.49 -13.49
CA THR A 136 -0.05 20.76 -14.39
C THR A 136 0.72 19.99 -15.46
N ALA A 137 1.72 20.61 -16.10
CA ALA A 137 2.59 19.91 -17.05
C ALA A 137 3.32 18.71 -16.43
N LEU A 138 3.79 18.85 -15.18
CA LEU A 138 4.41 17.74 -14.45
C LEU A 138 3.39 16.64 -14.10
N GLN A 139 2.15 17.01 -13.77
CA GLN A 139 1.08 16.05 -13.51
C GLN A 139 0.69 15.27 -14.78
N GLU A 140 0.55 15.94 -15.92
CA GLU A 140 0.31 15.31 -17.22
C GLU A 140 1.45 14.38 -17.63
N HIS A 141 2.70 14.80 -17.39
CA HIS A 141 3.86 13.96 -17.62
C HIS A 141 3.82 12.69 -16.76
N ARG A 142 3.50 12.81 -15.47
CA ARG A 142 3.34 11.66 -14.56
C ARG A 142 2.20 10.75 -15.00
N ALA A 143 1.08 11.30 -15.46
CA ALA A 143 -0.05 10.55 -15.98
C ALA A 143 0.32 9.75 -17.24
N ARG A 144 1.03 10.39 -18.19
CA ARG A 144 1.57 9.73 -19.39
C ARG A 144 2.54 8.60 -19.04
N ALA A 145 3.46 8.84 -18.10
CA ALA A 145 4.38 7.82 -17.64
C ALA A 145 3.66 6.66 -16.92
N ALA A 146 2.56 6.91 -16.21
CA ALA A 146 1.77 5.87 -15.56
C ALA A 146 0.97 5.01 -16.55
N ALA A 147 0.47 5.60 -17.65
CA ALA A 147 -0.28 4.91 -18.69
C ALA A 147 0.61 4.15 -19.69
N ALA A 148 1.93 4.42 -19.71
CA ALA A 148 2.87 3.77 -20.61
C ALA A 148 3.16 2.30 -20.24
N ALA A 149 3.51 1.51 -21.26
CA ALA A 149 3.99 0.13 -21.07
C ALA A 149 5.25 0.09 -20.16
N PRO A 150 5.53 -1.01 -19.44
CA PRO A 150 6.59 -1.07 -18.43
C PRO A 150 7.97 -0.57 -18.90
N GLY A 151 8.41 -0.95 -20.11
CA GLY A 151 9.68 -0.48 -20.68
C GLY A 151 9.69 0.99 -21.09
N ALA A 152 8.56 1.53 -21.56
CA ALA A 152 8.41 2.95 -21.88
C ALA A 152 8.24 3.82 -20.63
N ARG A 153 7.69 3.25 -19.55
CA ARG A 153 7.50 3.92 -18.26
C ARG A 153 8.81 4.28 -17.58
N GLU A 154 9.83 3.44 -17.66
CA GLU A 154 11.15 3.76 -17.12
C GLU A 154 11.85 4.87 -17.92
N ALA A 155 11.78 4.82 -19.25
CA ALA A 155 12.31 5.87 -20.11
C ALA A 155 11.61 7.23 -19.87
N LEU A 156 10.29 7.23 -19.74
CA LEU A 156 9.52 8.44 -19.42
C LEU A 156 9.77 8.93 -17.99
N LYS A 157 9.98 8.04 -17.00
CA LYS A 157 10.36 8.46 -15.64
C LYS A 157 11.75 9.08 -15.59
N ALA A 158 12.68 8.59 -16.40
CA ALA A 158 14.04 9.14 -16.51
C ALA A 158 14.07 10.49 -17.23
N SER A 159 13.14 10.72 -18.17
CA SER A 159 12.94 12.01 -18.82
C SER A 159 12.18 12.98 -17.92
N ALA A 160 12.87 13.81 -17.14
CA ALA A 160 12.21 14.92 -16.46
C ALA A 160 11.65 15.93 -17.49
N PRO A 161 10.48 16.56 -17.26
CA PRO A 161 10.05 17.65 -18.12
C PRO A 161 11.11 18.76 -18.09
N PRO A 162 11.46 19.36 -19.24
CA PRO A 162 12.47 20.41 -19.29
C PRO A 162 12.05 21.59 -18.40
N PRO A 163 13.01 22.27 -17.74
CA PRO A 163 12.70 23.46 -16.95
C PRO A 163 12.03 24.52 -17.84
N ALA A 164 10.93 25.09 -17.38
CA ALA A 164 10.20 26.09 -18.13
C ALA A 164 11.02 27.39 -18.25
N LYS A 165 11.01 28.02 -19.42
CA LYS A 165 11.70 29.30 -19.69
C LYS A 165 10.85 30.51 -19.25
N ASP A 166 10.29 30.47 -18.05
CA ASP A 166 9.38 31.49 -17.51
C ASP A 166 10.08 32.49 -16.56
N GLY A 167 11.40 32.36 -16.36
CA GLY A 167 12.19 33.25 -15.51
C GLY A 167 12.08 33.00 -14.00
N LEU A 168 11.22 32.08 -13.54
CA LEU A 168 11.03 31.80 -12.10
C LEU A 168 12.30 31.27 -11.43
N GLU A 169 13.12 30.51 -12.15
CA GLU A 169 14.39 29.99 -11.64
C GLU A 169 15.43 31.11 -11.44
N ALA A 170 15.41 32.13 -12.29
CA ALA A 170 16.31 33.28 -12.16
C ALA A 170 15.91 34.15 -10.95
N LEU A 171 14.61 34.37 -10.73
CA LEU A 171 14.09 35.07 -9.56
C LEU A 171 14.46 34.35 -8.25
N GLN A 172 14.29 33.03 -8.21
CA GLN A 172 14.71 32.23 -7.06
C GLN A 172 16.22 32.30 -6.84
N ALA A 173 17.03 32.18 -7.90
CA ALA A 173 18.48 32.27 -7.80
C ALA A 173 18.93 33.64 -7.26
N ALA A 174 18.29 34.73 -7.71
CA ALA A 174 18.55 36.08 -7.21
C ALA A 174 18.20 36.23 -5.72
N ALA A 175 17.06 35.69 -5.28
CA ALA A 175 16.66 35.72 -3.88
C ALA A 175 17.57 34.89 -2.97
N LEU A 176 17.97 33.71 -3.41
CA LEU A 176 18.94 32.88 -2.70
C LEU A 176 20.32 33.55 -2.62
N ALA A 177 20.73 34.28 -3.66
CA ALA A 177 21.98 35.05 -3.67
C ALA A 177 21.94 36.23 -2.69
N GLN A 178 20.79 36.89 -2.52
CA GLN A 178 20.60 37.97 -1.54
C GLN A 178 20.55 37.47 -0.09
N GLN A 179 20.15 36.21 0.13
CA GLN A 179 20.10 35.57 1.45
C GLN A 179 21.44 34.93 1.87
N GLN A 180 22.44 34.86 0.99
CA GLN A 180 23.77 34.40 1.40
C GLN A 180 24.45 35.47 2.26
N PRO A 181 24.90 35.13 3.49
CA PRO A 181 25.69 36.06 4.27
C PRO A 181 26.97 36.38 3.49
N GLN A 182 27.17 37.65 3.16
CA GLN A 182 28.46 38.15 2.68
C GLN A 182 29.53 37.67 3.66
N PRO A 183 30.60 37.00 3.20
CA PRO A 183 31.68 36.59 4.08
C PRO A 183 32.30 37.86 4.67
N ASN A 184 32.06 38.09 5.96
CA ASN A 184 32.56 39.24 6.68
C ASN A 184 34.09 39.04 6.84
N PRO A 185 34.97 39.83 6.18
CA PRO A 185 36.41 39.57 6.18
C PRO A 185 37.11 39.99 7.48
N ALA A 186 36.39 40.16 8.58
CA ALA A 186 36.86 40.77 9.82
C ALA A 186 36.61 39.92 11.08
N ALA A 187 36.77 38.60 11.00
CA ALA A 187 36.86 37.73 12.17
C ALA A 187 38.15 36.91 12.11
N GLY A 188 39.24 37.58 12.46
CA GLY A 188 40.50 36.92 12.79
C GLY A 188 40.38 36.14 14.10
N ASP A 189 40.97 34.95 14.09
CA ASP A 189 41.52 34.19 15.20
C ASP A 189 40.96 34.46 16.61
N ALA A 190 39.99 33.64 17.04
CA ALA A 190 39.89 33.24 18.45
C ALA A 190 38.98 32.01 18.65
N ALA A 191 39.50 31.07 19.44
CA ALA A 191 38.80 30.02 20.19
C ALA A 191 38.36 28.74 19.44
N ALA A 192 39.33 27.83 19.35
CA ALA A 192 39.08 26.40 19.38
C ALA A 192 38.26 26.01 20.63
N THR A 193 37.08 25.40 20.43
CA THR A 193 36.38 24.61 21.46
C THR A 193 36.02 23.24 20.85
N PRO A 194 36.46 22.11 21.43
CA PRO A 194 36.14 20.79 20.92
C PRO A 194 34.89 20.26 21.64
N ASN A 195 33.72 20.45 21.05
CA ASN A 195 32.50 19.63 21.23
C ASN A 195 31.29 20.39 20.71
N GLY A 196 31.13 20.37 19.39
CA GLY A 196 29.89 20.76 18.74
C GLY A 196 29.81 19.91 17.50
N ALA A 197 28.85 18.98 17.48
CA ALA A 197 28.55 18.18 16.31
C ALA A 197 28.51 19.12 15.09
N ALA A 198 29.44 18.89 14.16
CA ALA A 198 29.48 19.61 12.90
C ALA A 198 28.07 19.57 12.30
N PRO A 199 27.48 20.72 11.89
CA PRO A 199 26.24 20.69 11.17
C PRO A 199 26.48 19.81 9.95
N SER A 200 25.80 18.66 9.93
CA SER A 200 25.87 17.72 8.83
C SER A 200 25.57 18.52 7.56
N PRO A 201 26.33 18.37 6.47
CA PRO A 201 26.02 19.07 5.24
C PRO A 201 24.61 18.66 4.85
N LYS A 202 23.66 19.60 4.94
CA LYS A 202 22.32 19.42 4.40
C LYS A 202 22.55 19.01 2.95
N LYS A 203 22.23 17.75 2.64
CA LYS A 203 22.11 17.21 1.28
C LYS A 203 21.56 18.33 0.40
N PRO A 204 22.14 18.65 -0.78
CA PRO A 204 21.70 19.79 -1.59
C PRO A 204 20.19 19.70 -1.74
N GLY A 205 19.48 20.54 -0.99
CA GLY A 205 18.03 20.50 -0.92
C GLY A 205 17.54 20.84 -2.31
N ALA A 206 16.61 20.05 -2.86
CA ALA A 206 15.96 20.42 -4.10
C ALA A 206 15.52 21.89 -4.02
N ALA A 207 15.79 22.66 -5.07
CA ALA A 207 15.50 24.09 -5.10
C ALA A 207 14.04 24.33 -4.65
N PRO A 208 13.76 25.31 -3.77
CA PRO A 208 12.43 25.48 -3.19
C PRO A 208 11.30 25.57 -4.23
N LEU A 209 11.59 26.08 -5.44
CA LEU A 209 10.65 26.12 -6.56
C LEU A 209 10.32 24.71 -7.06
N GLN A 210 11.32 23.85 -7.24
CA GLN A 210 11.14 22.45 -7.67
C GLN A 210 10.32 21.67 -6.62
N VAL A 211 10.57 21.92 -5.33
CA VAL A 211 9.78 21.33 -4.24
C VAL A 211 8.32 21.77 -4.33
N ALA A 212 8.07 23.07 -4.53
CA ALA A 212 6.71 23.61 -4.67
C ALA A 212 5.98 23.02 -5.89
N VAL A 213 6.63 22.97 -7.06
CA VAL A 213 6.08 22.35 -8.27
C VAL A 213 5.79 20.87 -8.04
N GLY A 214 6.70 20.14 -7.40
CA GLY A 214 6.54 18.71 -7.11
C GLY A 214 5.36 18.41 -6.19
N LEU A 215 5.15 19.26 -5.17
CA LEU A 215 4.02 19.19 -4.24
C LEU A 215 2.70 19.56 -4.91
N LEU A 216 2.65 20.64 -5.68
CA LEU A 216 1.44 21.03 -6.43
C LEU A 216 1.07 19.97 -7.47
N ALA A 217 2.04 19.36 -8.16
CA ALA A 217 1.80 18.27 -9.10
C ALA A 217 1.34 16.97 -8.42
N ALA A 218 1.37 16.88 -7.09
CA ALA A 218 0.79 15.78 -6.32
C ALA A 218 -0.64 16.09 -5.83
N ALA A 219 -1.08 17.35 -5.93
CA ALA A 219 -2.43 17.77 -5.60
C ALA A 219 -3.46 17.21 -6.60
N ARG A 220 -4.74 17.28 -6.22
CA ARG A 220 -5.82 16.82 -7.10
C ARG A 220 -5.95 17.76 -8.31
N PRO A 221 -6.25 17.23 -9.51
CA PRO A 221 -6.42 18.07 -10.69
C PRO A 221 -7.53 19.12 -10.50
N ASP A 222 -8.61 18.75 -9.79
CA ASP A 222 -9.71 19.67 -9.46
C ASP A 222 -9.26 20.83 -8.55
N GLU A 223 -8.32 20.59 -7.64
CA GLU A 223 -7.78 21.62 -6.75
C GLU A 223 -6.91 22.62 -7.52
N LEU A 224 -6.07 22.11 -8.45
CA LEU A 224 -5.27 22.96 -9.34
C LEU A 224 -6.16 23.79 -10.27
N ALA A 225 -7.22 23.21 -10.82
CA ALA A 225 -8.18 23.93 -11.66
C ALA A 225 -8.90 25.03 -10.87
N ARG A 226 -9.31 24.77 -9.63
CA ARG A 226 -9.91 25.78 -8.74
C ARG A 226 -8.93 26.91 -8.40
N LEU A 227 -7.67 26.57 -8.14
CA LEU A 227 -6.62 27.57 -7.85
C LEU A 227 -6.33 28.44 -9.08
N ALA A 228 -6.31 27.84 -10.29
CA ALA A 228 -6.12 28.57 -11.53
C ALA A 228 -7.30 29.49 -11.88
N ALA A 229 -8.54 29.06 -11.56
CA ALA A 229 -9.75 29.85 -11.79
C ALA A 229 -10.01 30.94 -10.74
N ALA A 230 -9.28 30.92 -9.61
CA ALA A 230 -9.43 31.94 -8.57
C ALA A 230 -8.95 33.31 -9.08
N PRO A 231 -9.60 34.41 -8.66
CA PRO A 231 -9.20 35.76 -9.08
C PRO A 231 -7.76 36.04 -8.64
N ALA A 232 -6.97 36.57 -9.56
CA ALA A 232 -5.60 36.94 -9.31
C ALA A 232 -5.49 37.92 -8.14
N GLY A 233 -4.51 37.69 -7.27
CA GLY A 233 -4.24 38.54 -6.13
C GLY A 233 -3.76 37.80 -4.89
N PRO A 234 -3.66 38.50 -3.74
CA PRO A 234 -3.11 37.93 -2.51
C PRO A 234 -3.92 36.74 -1.98
N LYS A 235 -5.22 36.70 -2.28
CA LYS A 235 -6.10 35.57 -1.92
C LYS A 235 -5.73 34.29 -2.67
N GLN A 236 -5.36 34.40 -3.95
CA GLN A 236 -4.91 33.26 -4.75
C GLN A 236 -3.55 32.74 -4.26
N ALA A 237 -2.61 33.65 -3.96
CA ALA A 237 -1.32 33.30 -3.38
C ALA A 237 -1.47 32.58 -2.02
N LEU A 238 -2.34 33.08 -1.14
CA LEU A 238 -2.62 32.43 0.14
C LEU A 238 -3.28 31.05 -0.03
N ALA A 239 -4.23 30.92 -0.97
CA ALA A 239 -4.86 29.64 -1.28
C ALA A 239 -3.85 28.62 -1.82
N LEU A 240 -2.95 29.04 -2.70
CA LEU A 240 -1.85 28.22 -3.21
C LEU A 240 -0.93 27.77 -2.08
N PHE A 241 -0.57 28.67 -1.16
CA PHE A 241 0.26 28.33 -0.02
C PHE A 241 -0.41 27.32 0.91
N ARG A 242 -1.72 27.46 1.18
CA ARG A 242 -2.49 26.47 1.95
C ARG A 242 -2.50 25.10 1.27
N CYS A 243 -2.71 25.06 -0.04
CA CYS A 243 -2.62 23.83 -0.82
C CYS A 243 -1.23 23.18 -0.69
N LEU A 244 -0.16 23.96 -0.79
CA LEU A 244 1.21 23.47 -0.57
C LEU A 244 1.39 22.88 0.83
N GLN A 245 0.90 23.53 1.88
CA GLN A 245 0.97 22.99 3.25
C GLN A 245 0.21 21.67 3.38
N GLU A 246 -0.99 21.58 2.82
CA GLU A 246 -1.77 20.34 2.81
C GLU A 246 -1.01 19.21 2.11
N GLN A 247 -0.40 19.48 0.95
CA GLN A 247 0.41 18.49 0.24
C GLN A 247 1.67 18.08 1.01
N ARG A 248 2.31 19.01 1.73
CA ARG A 248 3.45 18.69 2.63
C ARG A 248 3.02 17.79 3.78
N PHE A 249 1.85 18.06 4.36
CA PHE A 249 1.28 17.21 5.39
C PHE A 249 0.97 15.81 4.86
N VAL A 250 0.37 15.70 3.67
CA VAL A 250 0.11 14.40 3.01
C VAL A 250 1.42 13.65 2.76
N ALA A 251 2.44 14.32 2.24
CA ALA A 251 3.76 13.72 2.01
C ALA A 251 4.39 13.23 3.32
N PHE A 252 4.33 14.02 4.39
CA PHE A 252 4.78 13.63 5.72
C PHE A 252 4.04 12.40 6.24
N MET A 253 2.72 12.33 6.06
CA MET A 253 1.91 11.19 6.49
C MET A 253 2.26 9.91 5.70
N ARG A 254 2.49 10.01 4.39
CA ARG A 254 2.94 8.88 3.57
C ARG A 254 4.30 8.36 4.02
N GLU A 255 5.27 9.25 4.24
CA GLU A 255 6.59 8.85 4.73
C GLU A 255 6.51 8.21 6.13
N ALA A 256 5.65 8.75 7.01
CA ALA A 256 5.41 8.17 8.32
C ALA A 256 4.77 6.78 8.24
N GLU A 257 3.86 6.56 7.28
CA GLU A 257 3.27 5.25 7.01
C GLU A 257 4.28 4.27 6.42
N GLU A 258 5.08 4.66 5.43
CA GLU A 258 6.15 3.85 4.86
C GLU A 258 7.17 3.42 5.92
N ARG A 259 7.56 4.34 6.83
CA ARG A 259 8.43 4.00 7.96
C ARG A 259 7.79 2.99 8.92
N ARG A 260 6.47 3.05 9.13
CA ARG A 260 5.74 2.05 9.94
C ARG A 260 5.65 0.71 9.23
N GLN A 261 5.34 0.71 7.94
CA GLN A 261 5.30 -0.50 7.12
C GLN A 261 6.69 -1.17 7.06
N ALA A 262 7.76 -0.41 6.90
CA ALA A 262 9.13 -0.91 6.93
C ALA A 262 9.49 -1.55 8.28
N LYS A 263 9.08 -0.91 9.40
CA LYS A 263 9.26 -1.49 10.74
C LYS A 263 8.47 -2.79 10.93
N LEU A 264 7.24 -2.83 10.43
CA LEU A 264 6.40 -4.02 10.49
C LEU A 264 6.99 -5.15 9.62
N ALA A 265 7.46 -4.83 8.41
CA ALA A 265 8.13 -5.78 7.53
C ALA A 265 9.40 -6.35 8.19
N ALA A 266 10.24 -5.51 8.78
CA ALA A 266 11.43 -5.95 9.52
C ALA A 266 11.08 -6.82 10.74
N ALA A 267 9.99 -6.49 11.45
CA ALA A 267 9.50 -7.31 12.56
C ALA A 267 8.95 -8.67 12.09
N LEU A 268 8.24 -8.72 10.96
CA LEU A 268 7.77 -9.96 10.35
C LEU A 268 8.92 -10.81 9.83
N GLU A 269 9.95 -10.20 9.24
CA GLU A 269 11.17 -10.88 8.81
C GLU A 269 11.93 -11.46 10.00
N ALA A 270 12.04 -10.70 11.11
CA ALA A 270 12.65 -11.17 12.35
C ALA A 270 11.83 -12.26 13.05
N ALA A 271 10.49 -12.21 12.94
CA ALA A 271 9.57 -13.21 13.48
C ALA A 271 9.40 -14.43 12.57
N ALA A 272 9.86 -14.36 11.31
CA ALA A 272 9.86 -15.51 10.43
C ALA A 272 10.70 -16.60 11.10
N PRO A 273 10.18 -17.84 11.23
CA PRO A 273 10.96 -18.91 11.81
C PRO A 273 12.24 -19.00 11.00
N VAL A 274 13.39 -18.84 11.67
CA VAL A 274 14.70 -19.00 11.05
C VAL A 274 14.66 -20.34 10.35
N ARG A 275 14.48 -20.32 9.03
CA ARG A 275 14.55 -21.52 8.23
C ARG A 275 15.97 -21.98 8.45
N ARG A 276 16.16 -23.02 9.27
CA ARG A 276 17.45 -23.69 9.40
C ARG A 276 17.81 -24.07 7.97
N GLN A 277 18.66 -23.26 7.34
CA GLN A 277 19.22 -23.59 6.05
C GLN A 277 19.94 -24.91 6.31
N ARG A 278 19.42 -25.99 5.72
CA ARG A 278 20.08 -27.28 5.83
C ARG A 278 21.49 -27.08 5.31
N SER A 279 22.47 -27.61 6.02
CA SER A 279 23.83 -27.50 5.52
C SER A 279 23.88 -28.17 4.16
N ARG A 280 24.73 -27.68 3.25
CA ARG A 280 24.90 -28.29 1.92
C ARG A 280 25.18 -29.79 2.01
N LYS A 281 25.89 -30.21 3.07
CA LYS A 281 26.14 -31.62 3.41
C LYS A 281 24.86 -32.42 3.71
N ASP A 282 23.89 -31.83 4.41
CA ASP A 282 22.61 -32.47 4.70
C ASP A 282 21.73 -32.58 3.45
N GLU A 283 21.80 -31.59 2.57
CA GLU A 283 21.12 -31.63 1.26
C GLU A 283 21.72 -32.72 0.38
N ASP A 284 23.04 -32.76 0.25
CA ASP A 284 23.75 -33.79 -0.51
C ASP A 284 23.47 -35.21 0.05
N ALA A 285 23.46 -35.37 1.37
CA ALA A 285 23.11 -36.63 2.02
C ALA A 285 21.64 -37.04 1.78
N PHE A 286 20.72 -36.07 1.71
CA PHE A 286 19.32 -36.32 1.37
C PHE A 286 19.19 -36.78 -0.10
N TYR A 287 19.85 -36.12 -1.03
CA TYR A 287 19.81 -36.50 -2.45
C TYR A 287 20.47 -37.86 -2.69
N ALA A 288 21.57 -38.17 -2.01
CA ALA A 288 22.19 -39.50 -2.06
C ALA A 288 21.20 -40.58 -1.61
N ARG A 289 20.53 -40.38 -0.47
CA ARG A 289 19.49 -41.31 0.03
C ARG A 289 18.31 -41.44 -0.94
N LEU A 290 17.91 -40.34 -1.59
CA LEU A 290 16.83 -40.34 -2.57
C LEU A 290 17.20 -41.15 -3.81
N LEU A 291 18.42 -40.98 -4.31
CA LEU A 291 18.94 -41.76 -5.44
C LEU A 291 19.05 -43.24 -5.08
N ASP A 292 19.55 -43.58 -3.90
CA ASP A 292 19.61 -44.96 -3.41
C ASP A 292 18.20 -45.59 -3.32
N ASP A 293 17.21 -44.87 -2.82
CA ASP A 293 15.84 -45.38 -2.74
C ASP A 293 15.21 -45.58 -4.13
N THR A 294 15.47 -44.67 -5.07
CA THR A 294 15.00 -44.82 -6.46
C THR A 294 15.61 -46.03 -7.16
N THR A 295 16.92 -46.25 -6.98
CA THR A 295 17.60 -47.41 -7.57
C THR A 295 17.14 -48.72 -6.93
N ARG A 296 16.90 -48.73 -5.60
CA ARG A 296 16.35 -49.88 -4.89
C ARG A 296 14.93 -50.23 -5.37
N ARG A 297 14.06 -49.24 -5.54
CA ARG A 297 12.70 -49.45 -6.07
C ARG A 297 12.73 -49.97 -7.51
N ARG A 298 13.67 -49.48 -8.33
CA ARG A 298 13.86 -49.97 -9.69
C ARG A 298 14.27 -51.44 -9.71
N LYS A 299 15.30 -51.82 -8.94
CA LYS A 299 15.75 -53.22 -8.81
C LYS A 299 14.62 -54.14 -8.33
N ASN A 300 13.89 -53.74 -7.30
CA ASN A 300 12.74 -54.52 -6.81
C ASN A 300 11.66 -54.71 -7.89
N ARG A 301 11.39 -53.69 -8.73
CA ARG A 301 10.46 -53.81 -9.87
C ARG A 301 10.98 -54.80 -10.91
N GLU A 302 12.25 -54.70 -11.28
CA GLU A 302 12.87 -55.60 -12.26
C GLU A 302 12.88 -57.06 -11.76
N GLU A 303 13.15 -57.28 -10.47
CA GLU A 303 13.07 -58.60 -9.83
C GLU A 303 11.64 -59.17 -9.81
N LEU A 304 10.63 -58.33 -9.53
CA LEU A 304 9.23 -58.76 -9.56
C LEU A 304 8.77 -59.12 -10.98
N VAL A 305 9.18 -58.34 -11.98
CA VAL A 305 8.90 -58.64 -13.40
C VAL A 305 9.56 -59.95 -13.82
N ARG A 306 10.82 -60.16 -13.43
CA ARG A 306 11.53 -61.41 -13.72
C ARG A 306 10.88 -62.63 -13.05
N LYS A 307 10.49 -62.52 -11.79
CA LYS A 307 9.76 -63.60 -11.09
C LYS A 307 8.40 -63.88 -11.76
N ALA A 308 7.71 -62.85 -12.22
CA ALA A 308 6.45 -63.00 -12.95
C ALA A 308 6.65 -63.72 -14.29
N SER A 309 7.66 -63.34 -15.08
CA SER A 309 7.94 -63.99 -16.36
C SER A 309 8.42 -65.44 -16.19
N GLU A 310 9.26 -65.73 -15.19
CA GLU A 310 9.66 -67.10 -14.85
C GLU A 310 8.45 -67.96 -14.44
N ALA A 311 7.51 -67.40 -13.66
CA ALA A 311 6.27 -68.08 -13.28
C ALA A 311 5.32 -68.31 -14.48
N GLU A 312 5.25 -67.39 -15.43
CA GLU A 312 4.48 -67.57 -16.68
C GLU A 312 5.06 -68.68 -17.55
N VAL A 313 6.39 -68.72 -17.70
CA VAL A 313 7.08 -69.80 -18.44
C VAL A 313 6.85 -71.16 -17.76
N ALA A 314 6.90 -71.22 -16.42
CA ALA A 314 6.59 -72.44 -15.68
C ALA A 314 5.14 -72.92 -15.92
N LYS A 315 4.16 -72.01 -15.89
CA LYS A 315 2.76 -72.33 -16.20
C LYS A 315 2.58 -72.81 -17.64
N GLN A 316 3.25 -72.19 -18.61
CA GLN A 316 3.21 -72.64 -20.01
C GLN A 316 3.79 -74.04 -20.18
N ARG A 317 4.90 -74.36 -19.50
CA ARG A 317 5.48 -75.71 -19.50
C ARG A 317 4.51 -76.73 -18.91
N GLU A 318 3.91 -76.43 -17.75
CA GLU A 318 2.93 -77.32 -17.12
C GLU A 318 1.69 -77.54 -18.01
N GLN A 319 1.23 -76.50 -18.71
CA GLN A 319 0.15 -76.62 -19.69
C GLN A 319 0.55 -77.47 -20.89
N GLN A 320 1.77 -77.32 -21.42
CA GLN A 320 2.30 -78.14 -22.50
C GLN A 320 2.41 -79.61 -22.09
N GLU A 321 2.90 -79.89 -20.88
CA GLU A 321 2.96 -81.25 -20.32
C GLU A 321 1.56 -81.86 -20.16
N LYS A 322 0.58 -81.10 -19.67
CA LYS A 322 -0.83 -81.54 -19.59
C LYS A 322 -1.41 -81.86 -20.95
N LEU A 323 -1.16 -81.02 -21.96
CA LEU A 323 -1.62 -81.25 -23.34
C LEU A 323 -0.96 -82.50 -23.95
N GLN A 324 0.34 -82.69 -23.74
CA GLN A 324 1.04 -83.90 -24.19
C GLN A 324 0.49 -85.17 -23.52
N TYR A 325 0.19 -85.11 -22.22
CA TYR A 325 -0.41 -86.24 -21.49
C TYR A 325 -1.81 -86.58 -22.03
N GLN A 326 -2.66 -85.58 -22.30
CA GLN A 326 -3.98 -85.78 -22.90
C GLN A 326 -3.89 -86.37 -24.32
N LEU A 327 -2.96 -85.87 -25.15
CA LEU A 327 -2.73 -86.41 -26.50
C LEU A 327 -2.22 -87.86 -26.45
N GLY A 328 -1.31 -88.18 -25.52
CA GLY A 328 -0.79 -89.54 -25.30
C GLY A 328 -1.84 -90.54 -24.82
N LEU A 329 -2.80 -90.11 -24.01
CA LEU A 329 -3.97 -90.91 -23.61
C LEU A 329 -4.94 -91.15 -24.78
N SER A 330 -5.15 -90.15 -25.65
CA SER A 330 -6.01 -90.29 -26.83
C SER A 330 -5.47 -91.29 -27.86
N ALA A 331 -4.14 -91.42 -27.96
CA ALA A 331 -3.49 -92.36 -28.86
C ALA A 331 -3.59 -93.82 -28.40
N ARG A 332 -3.68 -94.07 -27.08
CA ARG A 332 -3.84 -95.43 -26.53
C ARG A 332 -5.30 -95.92 -26.50
N GLY A 333 -6.27 -95.02 -26.63
CA GLY A 333 -7.71 -95.33 -26.63
C GLY A 333 -8.29 -95.85 -27.95
N ARG A 334 -7.58 -95.74 -29.08
CA ARG A 334 -8.03 -96.25 -30.39
C ARG A 334 -7.53 -97.68 -30.66
N ARG A 335 -7.77 -98.62 -29.75
CA ARG A 335 -7.68 -100.05 -30.09
C ARG A 335 -8.98 -100.48 -30.77
N SER A 336 -8.90 -100.53 -32.09
CA SER A 336 -9.69 -101.34 -33.03
C SER A 336 -10.75 -102.25 -32.38
N VAL A 337 -12.00 -101.79 -32.40
CA VAL A 337 -13.16 -102.69 -32.34
C VAL A 337 -13.20 -103.41 -33.68
N ARG A 338 -12.74 -104.67 -33.72
CA ARG A 338 -12.93 -105.56 -34.88
C ARG A 338 -14.43 -105.86 -35.01
N PRO A 339 -15.07 -105.64 -36.18
CA PRO A 339 -16.43 -106.08 -36.39
C PRO A 339 -16.45 -107.61 -36.46
N ALA A 340 -17.30 -108.23 -35.64
CA ALA A 340 -17.51 -109.68 -35.64
C ALA A 340 -18.23 -110.11 -36.93
N SER A 341 -17.65 -111.08 -37.63
CA SER A 341 -18.24 -111.74 -38.79
C SER A 341 -19.41 -112.64 -38.38
N ALA A 342 -20.53 -112.52 -39.07
CA ALA A 342 -21.64 -113.45 -39.01
C ALA A 342 -21.35 -114.69 -39.86
N ARG A 343 -21.40 -115.88 -39.26
CA ARG A 343 -22.03 -117.11 -39.76
C ARG A 343 -21.95 -118.20 -38.69
#